data_AF-A0A951FGD2-F1
#
_entry.id   AF-A0A951FGD2-F1
#
_cell.length_a   1.000
_cell.length_b   1.000
_cell.length_c   1.000
_cell.angle_alpha   90.00
_cell.angle_beta   90.00
_cell.angle_gamma   90.00
#
_symmetry.space_group_name_H-M   'P 1'
#
loop_
_entity.id
_entity.type
_entity.pdbx_description
1 polymer ?
#
loop_
_entity_poly.entity_id
_entity_poly.type
_entity_poly.pdbx_seq_one_letter_code
_entity_poly.pdbx_strand_id
1 'polypeptide(L)'
;MRRRLLLLALLLTSLYSVVPAPASAQLRSRCFKETGLCVAGAILDYWERNGGLAVFGYPITDQRTEVVEESWSGPVQWFERDRLEDHTNEHKGVLAGRLGARYLELQGRAWQPGMPMPYNPDCTFFEQTGYNVCGTFRSYWQRNGG
;
A
#
# COMPACT_ATOMS: atom_id res chain seq x y z
N MET A 1 -63.90 33.51 11.33
CA MET A 1 -62.82 33.43 10.31
C MET A 1 -61.41 33.16 10.88
N ARG A 2 -61.17 33.07 12.19
CA ARG A 2 -59.82 32.85 12.78
C ARG A 2 -59.46 31.42 13.23
N ARG A 3 -60.40 30.47 13.22
CA ARG A 3 -60.18 29.07 13.69
C ARG A 3 -59.92 28.02 12.61
N ARG A 4 -60.15 28.35 11.33
CA ARG A 4 -59.92 27.40 10.20
C ARG A 4 -58.51 27.48 9.60
N LEU A 5 -57.71 28.48 9.95
CA LEU A 5 -56.34 28.67 9.46
C LEU A 5 -55.28 27.92 10.29
N LEU A 6 -55.65 27.35 11.45
CA LEU A 6 -54.70 26.67 12.34
C LEU A 6 -54.55 25.16 12.06
N LEU A 7 -55.43 24.56 11.27
CA LEU A 7 -55.35 23.12 10.92
C LEU A 7 -54.55 22.84 9.63
N LEU A 8 -54.23 23.86 8.85
CA LEU A 8 -53.39 23.72 7.64
C LEU A 8 -51.89 23.93 7.91
N ALA A 9 -51.51 24.47 9.07
CA ALA A 9 -50.12 24.73 9.42
C ALA A 9 -49.40 23.52 10.06
N LEU A 10 -50.12 22.46 10.44
CA LEU A 10 -49.57 21.26 11.10
C LEU A 10 -49.45 20.04 10.19
N LEU A 11 -49.89 20.13 8.93
CA LEU A 11 -49.75 19.06 7.92
C LEU A 11 -48.65 19.33 6.89
N LEU A 12 -47.88 20.41 7.04
CA LEU A 12 -46.84 20.84 6.09
C LEU A 12 -45.40 20.71 6.62
N THR A 13 -45.20 20.18 7.83
CA THR A 13 -43.86 19.99 8.43
C THR A 13 -43.36 18.55 8.41
N SER A 14 -44.11 17.62 7.80
CA SER A 14 -43.80 16.17 7.80
C SER A 14 -43.02 15.67 6.57
N LEU A 15 -42.37 16.55 5.81
CA LEU A 15 -41.29 16.15 4.90
C LEU A 15 -39.95 16.60 5.48
N TYR A 16 -39.60 16.04 6.64
CA TYR A 16 -38.19 15.94 7.01
C TYR A 16 -37.58 14.89 6.08
N SER A 17 -37.01 15.38 4.99
CA SER A 17 -36.18 14.60 4.07
C SER A 17 -35.15 13.82 4.89
N VAL A 18 -35.31 12.49 4.96
CA VAL A 18 -34.23 11.61 5.37
C VAL A 18 -33.19 11.72 4.26
N VAL A 19 -32.22 12.61 4.42
CA VAL A 19 -31.05 12.67 3.53
C VAL A 19 -30.29 11.37 3.79
N PRO A 20 -30.21 10.44 2.82
CA PRO A 20 -29.39 9.26 3.01
C PRO A 20 -27.95 9.74 3.16
N ALA A 21 -27.35 9.46 4.32
CA ALA A 21 -25.93 9.69 4.50
C ALA A 21 -25.19 8.90 3.41
N PRO A 22 -24.19 9.49 2.74
CA PRO A 22 -23.39 8.74 1.79
C PRO A 22 -22.81 7.54 2.54
N ALA A 23 -23.09 6.33 2.04
CA ALA A 23 -22.47 5.13 2.56
C ALA A 23 -20.97 5.23 2.29
N SER A 24 -20.20 5.58 3.31
CA SER A 24 -18.75 5.48 3.25
C SER A 24 -18.42 4.00 3.13
N ALA A 25 -17.89 3.59 1.97
CA ALA A 25 -17.36 2.25 1.81
C ALA A 25 -16.22 2.08 2.82
N GLN A 26 -16.47 1.36 3.90
CA GLN A 26 -15.46 1.12 4.91
C GLN A 26 -14.35 0.30 4.26
N LEU A 27 -13.14 0.88 4.20
CA LEU A 27 -11.97 0.20 3.64
C LEU A 27 -11.76 -1.12 4.38
N ARG A 28 -11.56 -2.20 3.61
CA ARG A 28 -11.14 -3.50 4.15
C ARG A 28 -9.93 -3.28 5.03
N SER A 29 -9.96 -3.78 6.27
CA SER A 29 -8.87 -3.63 7.23
C SER A 29 -8.59 -4.92 7.99
N ARG A 30 -7.35 -5.05 8.46
CA ARG A 30 -6.89 -6.14 9.32
C ARG A 30 -6.02 -5.56 10.42
N CYS A 31 -6.37 -5.84 11.67
CA CYS A 31 -5.63 -5.37 12.85
C CYS A 31 -4.84 -6.53 13.47
N PHE A 32 -3.65 -6.20 13.98
CA PHE A 32 -2.72 -7.16 14.57
C PHE A 32 -2.62 -6.90 16.08
N LYS A 33 -2.86 -7.94 16.89
CA LYS A 33 -2.79 -7.83 18.35
C LYS A 33 -1.35 -7.61 18.84
N GLU A 34 -0.38 -8.04 18.04
CA GLU A 34 1.05 -8.00 18.34
C GLU A 34 1.58 -6.57 18.39
N THR A 35 1.05 -5.69 17.54
CA THR A 35 1.48 -4.29 17.45
C THR A 35 0.37 -3.29 17.78
N GLY A 36 -0.89 -3.74 17.86
CA GLY A 36 -2.06 -2.87 18.05
C GLY A 36 -2.42 -2.06 16.81
N LEU A 37 -1.75 -2.29 15.68
CA LEU A 37 -1.89 -1.52 14.46
C LEU A 37 -2.74 -2.26 13.42
N CYS A 38 -3.34 -1.49 12.52
CA CYS A 38 -4.18 -2.00 11.44
C CYS A 38 -3.59 -1.65 10.07
N VAL A 39 -3.79 -2.53 9.10
CA VAL A 39 -3.47 -2.33 7.69
C VAL A 39 -4.80 -2.29 6.92
N ALA A 40 -4.97 -1.35 6.01
CA ALA A 40 -6.23 -1.16 5.29
C ALA A 40 -6.05 -0.87 3.80
N GLY A 41 -7.15 -1.00 3.06
CA GLY A 41 -7.25 -0.58 1.66
C GLY A 41 -6.24 -1.26 0.73
N ALA A 42 -5.73 -0.49 -0.24
CA ALA A 42 -4.80 -0.99 -1.25
C ALA A 42 -3.52 -1.59 -0.66
N ILE A 43 -3.03 -1.03 0.46
CA ILE A 43 -1.84 -1.54 1.16
C ILE A 43 -2.12 -2.92 1.76
N LEU A 44 -3.29 -3.15 2.36
CA LEU A 44 -3.67 -4.48 2.86
C LEU A 44 -3.74 -5.49 1.71
N ASP A 45 -4.41 -5.11 0.63
CA ASP A 45 -4.59 -5.97 -0.54
C ASP A 45 -3.23 -6.34 -1.17
N TYR A 46 -2.28 -5.40 -1.22
CA TYR A 46 -0.93 -5.67 -1.69
C TYR A 46 -0.16 -6.57 -0.71
N TRP A 47 -0.21 -6.27 0.59
CA TRP A 47 0.45 -7.06 1.63
C TRP A 47 -0.01 -8.52 1.58
N GLU A 48 -1.32 -8.78 1.48
CA GLU A 48 -1.89 -10.14 1.44
C GLU A 48 -1.48 -10.90 0.18
N ARG A 49 -1.43 -10.25 -0.98
CA ARG A 49 -1.06 -10.89 -2.26
C ARG A 49 0.42 -11.15 -2.40
N ASN A 50 1.29 -10.38 -1.76
CA ASN A 50 2.75 -10.43 -1.95
C ASN A 50 3.49 -11.07 -0.75
N GLY A 51 2.85 -12.05 -0.09
CA GLY A 51 3.49 -12.89 0.94
C GLY A 51 3.26 -12.48 2.40
N GLY A 52 2.58 -11.35 2.61
CA GLY A 52 2.11 -10.90 3.91
C GLY A 52 3.17 -10.95 5.00
N LEU A 53 2.85 -11.63 6.10
CA LEU A 53 3.70 -11.67 7.30
C LEU A 53 5.09 -12.24 7.03
N ALA A 54 5.22 -13.21 6.12
CA ALA A 54 6.50 -13.84 5.83
C ALA A 54 7.47 -12.91 5.08
N VAL A 55 6.94 -11.96 4.31
CA VAL A 55 7.74 -11.03 3.49
C VAL A 55 7.89 -9.68 4.19
N PHE A 56 6.79 -9.06 4.60
CA PHE A 56 6.79 -7.69 5.14
C PHE A 56 6.85 -7.63 6.66
N GLY A 57 6.36 -8.65 7.36
CA GLY A 57 6.22 -8.64 8.82
C GLY A 57 4.98 -7.87 9.30
N TYR A 58 4.95 -7.57 10.59
CA TYR A 58 3.87 -6.78 11.21
C TYR A 58 3.98 -5.29 10.86
N PRO A 59 2.85 -4.55 10.84
CA PRO A 59 2.90 -3.09 10.75
C PRO A 59 3.55 -2.52 12.01
N ILE A 60 4.44 -1.54 11.83
CA ILE A 60 5.11 -0.80 12.92
C ILE A 60 4.68 0.67 13.00
N THR A 61 3.86 1.12 12.04
CA THR A 61 3.20 2.43 12.08
C THR A 61 1.74 2.33 11.65
N ASP A 62 0.95 3.35 11.97
CA ASP A 62 -0.30 3.62 11.23
C ASP A 62 0.02 3.96 9.76
N GLN A 63 -0.98 3.81 8.89
CA GLN A 63 -0.93 4.34 7.53
C GLN A 63 -1.11 5.87 7.58
N ARG A 64 -0.19 6.61 6.95
CA ARG A 64 -0.19 8.07 6.93
C ARG A 64 0.44 8.61 5.65
N THR A 65 0.17 9.87 5.32
CA THR A 65 0.86 10.54 4.22
C THR A 65 2.27 10.90 4.62
N GLU A 66 3.27 10.50 3.83
CA GLU A 66 4.68 10.84 4.03
C GLU A 66 5.30 11.39 2.75
N VAL A 67 6.33 12.22 2.90
CA VAL A 67 7.23 12.57 1.81
C VAL A 67 8.36 11.55 1.76
N VAL A 68 8.46 10.84 0.64
CA VAL A 68 9.48 9.82 0.37
C VAL A 68 10.51 10.38 -0.60
N GLU A 69 11.80 10.18 -0.26
CA GLU A 69 12.94 10.54 -1.12
C GLU A 69 12.84 11.97 -1.67
N GLU A 70 12.35 12.88 -0.83
CA GLU A 70 12.25 14.33 -1.07
C GLU A 70 11.42 14.76 -2.30
N SER A 71 10.77 13.82 -2.99
CA SER A 71 10.19 14.05 -4.32
C SER A 71 8.77 13.54 -4.47
N TRP A 72 8.38 12.49 -3.74
CA TRP A 72 7.03 11.95 -3.79
C TRP A 72 6.33 12.08 -2.45
N SER A 73 5.01 12.30 -2.46
CA SER A 73 4.17 12.36 -1.25
C SER A 73 2.90 11.57 -1.46
N GLY A 74 2.62 10.64 -0.55
CA GLY A 74 1.43 9.78 -0.65
C GLY A 74 1.24 8.88 0.56
N PRO A 75 0.21 8.02 0.55
CA PRO A 75 -0.07 7.11 1.65
C PRO A 75 1.04 6.07 1.79
N VAL A 76 1.54 5.93 3.01
CA VAL A 76 2.65 5.07 3.38
C VAL A 76 2.30 4.31 4.65
N GLN A 77 2.73 3.05 4.73
CA GLN A 77 2.78 2.32 5.99
C GLN A 77 4.10 1.54 6.10
N TRP A 78 4.71 1.61 7.28
CA TRP A 78 5.93 0.89 7.59
C TRP A 78 5.62 -0.45 8.25
N PHE A 79 6.37 -1.46 7.86
CA PHE A 79 6.35 -2.81 8.40
C PHE A 79 7.75 -3.17 8.92
N GLU A 80 7.85 -4.28 9.65
CA GLU A 80 9.13 -4.74 10.23
C GLU A 80 10.23 -4.93 9.18
N ARG A 81 9.89 -5.24 7.92
CA ARG A 81 10.87 -5.63 6.88
C ARG A 81 10.83 -4.76 5.63
N ASP A 82 9.82 -3.90 5.48
CA ASP A 82 9.72 -3.00 4.34
C ASP A 82 8.76 -1.83 4.61
N ARG A 83 8.72 -0.88 3.68
CA ARG A 83 7.71 0.17 3.58
C ARG A 83 6.83 -0.11 2.36
N LEU A 84 5.52 0.04 2.51
CA LEU A 84 4.59 0.02 1.38
C LEU A 84 4.08 1.43 1.10
N GLU A 85 4.04 1.78 -0.18
CA GLU A 85 3.73 3.11 -0.71
C GLU A 85 2.56 2.99 -1.70
N ASP A 86 1.46 3.71 -1.47
CA ASP A 86 0.30 3.67 -2.36
C ASP A 86 0.42 4.73 -3.47
N HIS A 87 0.89 4.29 -4.65
CA HIS A 87 1.00 5.10 -5.86
C HIS A 87 -0.21 4.90 -6.81
N THR A 88 -1.38 4.54 -6.27
CA THR A 88 -2.59 4.33 -7.09
C THR A 88 -3.02 5.60 -7.81
N ASN A 89 -2.83 6.78 -7.22
CA ASN A 89 -3.15 8.06 -7.85
C ASN A 89 -2.27 8.33 -9.09
N GLU A 90 -1.06 7.78 -9.11
CA GLU A 90 -0.11 7.81 -10.20
C GLU A 90 -0.28 6.62 -11.16
N HIS A 91 -1.32 5.81 -10.98
CA HIS A 91 -1.62 4.60 -11.77
C HIS A 91 -0.52 3.53 -11.71
N LYS A 92 0.26 3.49 -10.62
CA LYS A 92 1.31 2.48 -10.39
C LYS A 92 0.91 1.42 -9.36
N GLY A 93 -0.19 1.64 -8.63
CA GLY A 93 -0.62 0.78 -7.55
C GLY A 93 0.30 0.87 -6.32
N VAL A 94 0.28 -0.13 -5.46
CA VAL A 94 1.17 -0.16 -4.29
C VAL A 94 2.54 -0.68 -4.69
N LEU A 95 3.58 0.00 -4.21
CA LEU A 95 4.98 -0.35 -4.41
C LEU A 95 5.67 -0.60 -3.07
N ALA A 96 6.61 -1.54 -3.06
CA ALA A 96 7.56 -1.70 -1.97
C ALA A 96 8.66 -0.63 -2.07
N GLY A 97 9.03 -0.06 -0.94
CA GLY A 97 10.06 0.96 -0.84
C GLY A 97 11.43 0.41 -1.23
N ARG A 98 12.24 1.23 -1.90
CA ARG A 98 13.59 0.82 -2.35
C ARG A 98 14.62 0.97 -1.22
N LEU A 99 14.32 0.46 -0.02
CA LEU A 99 15.08 0.75 1.20
C LEU A 99 16.58 0.44 1.08
N GLY A 100 16.94 -0.66 0.42
CA GLY A 100 18.34 -1.01 0.16
C GLY A 100 19.06 -0.04 -0.78
N ALA A 101 18.39 0.40 -1.85
CA ALA A 101 18.95 1.38 -2.78
C ALA A 101 19.13 2.73 -2.08
N ARG A 102 18.11 3.19 -1.35
CA ARG A 102 18.16 4.42 -0.57
C ARG A 102 19.28 4.39 0.48
N TYR A 103 19.47 3.26 1.16
CA TYR A 103 20.56 3.10 2.12
C TYR A 103 21.93 3.27 1.45
N LEU A 104 22.15 2.70 0.26
CA LEU A 104 23.38 2.87 -0.49
C LEU A 104 23.59 4.33 -0.94
N GLU A 105 22.54 4.98 -1.43
CA GLU A 105 22.59 6.40 -1.82
C GLU A 105 22.97 7.32 -0.65
N LEU A 106 22.41 7.08 0.55
CA LEU A 106 22.75 7.80 1.76
C LEU A 106 24.22 7.60 2.19
N GLN A 107 24.85 6.51 1.74
CA GLN A 107 26.28 6.25 1.92
C GLN A 107 27.15 6.80 0.77
N GLY A 108 26.57 7.49 -0.22
CA GLY A 108 27.27 7.93 -1.42
C GLY A 108 27.70 6.78 -2.34
N ARG A 109 27.04 5.61 -2.22
CA ARG A 109 27.33 4.41 -3.02
C ARG A 109 26.26 4.24 -4.09
N ALA A 110 26.68 3.90 -5.30
CA ALA A 110 25.74 3.53 -6.36
C ALA A 110 24.97 2.28 -5.96
N TRP A 111 23.64 2.31 -6.08
CA TRP A 111 22.79 1.16 -5.79
C TRP A 111 22.85 0.10 -6.90
N GLN A 112 23.30 0.47 -8.10
CA GLN A 112 23.57 -0.44 -9.21
C GLN A 112 25.04 -0.91 -9.11
N PRO A 113 25.33 -2.14 -8.68
CA PRO A 113 26.68 -2.66 -8.72
C PRO A 113 27.12 -2.83 -10.19
N GLY A 114 28.23 -2.21 -10.58
CA GLY A 114 28.71 -2.27 -11.95
C GLY A 114 28.99 -3.68 -12.50
N MET A 115 29.05 -3.73 -13.83
CA MET A 115 29.22 -4.86 -14.77
C MET A 115 28.11 -5.94 -14.78
N PRO A 116 27.37 -6.08 -15.89
CA PRO A 116 26.44 -7.18 -16.08
C PRO A 116 27.17 -8.53 -16.12
N MET A 117 26.53 -9.56 -15.60
CA MET A 117 27.07 -10.92 -15.56
C MET A 117 26.79 -11.62 -16.91
N PRO A 118 27.69 -12.51 -17.37
CA PRO A 118 27.41 -13.31 -18.57
C PRO A 118 26.14 -14.16 -18.36
N TYR A 119 25.42 -14.41 -19.46
CA TYR A 119 24.28 -15.32 -19.47
C TYR A 119 24.66 -16.67 -18.84
N ASN A 120 23.84 -17.15 -17.91
CA ASN A 120 24.01 -18.46 -17.31
C ASN A 120 22.72 -19.29 -17.48
N PRO A 121 22.77 -20.43 -18.21
CA PRO A 121 21.60 -21.26 -18.45
C PRO A 121 21.02 -21.90 -17.18
N ASP A 122 21.79 -22.02 -16.10
CA ASP A 122 21.32 -22.55 -14.81
C ASP A 122 20.59 -21.51 -13.95
N CYS A 123 20.54 -20.26 -14.42
CA CYS A 123 19.93 -19.13 -13.72
C CYS A 123 18.72 -18.56 -14.48
N THR A 124 17.92 -17.75 -13.80
CA THR A 124 17.01 -16.83 -14.48
C THR A 124 17.82 -15.57 -14.84
N PHE A 125 18.05 -15.33 -16.12
CA PHE A 125 18.72 -14.14 -16.63
C PHE A 125 17.71 -13.03 -16.97
N PHE A 126 18.01 -11.78 -16.63
CA PHE A 126 17.20 -10.60 -16.91
C PHE A 126 17.91 -9.69 -17.90
N GLU A 127 17.52 -9.74 -19.19
CA GLU A 127 18.11 -8.90 -20.23
C GLU A 127 18.02 -7.40 -19.92
N GLN A 128 16.97 -6.99 -19.20
CA GLN A 128 16.72 -5.60 -18.82
C GLN A 128 17.79 -5.05 -17.87
N THR A 129 18.42 -5.91 -17.07
CA THR A 129 19.38 -5.50 -16.03
C THR A 129 20.75 -6.15 -16.18
N GLY A 130 20.86 -7.21 -16.99
CA GLY A 130 22.08 -7.99 -17.18
C GLY A 130 22.50 -8.82 -15.96
N TYR A 131 21.57 -9.13 -15.04
CA TYR A 131 21.83 -9.96 -13.86
C TYR A 131 21.18 -11.34 -13.94
N ASN A 132 21.73 -12.26 -13.15
CA ASN A 132 21.27 -13.62 -13.00
C ASN A 132 20.73 -13.85 -11.58
N VAL A 133 19.60 -14.56 -11.46
CA VAL A 133 19.09 -15.09 -10.19
C VAL A 133 19.26 -16.61 -10.21
N CYS A 134 20.05 -17.16 -9.28
CA CYS A 134 20.54 -18.55 -9.34
C CYS A 134 20.23 -19.38 -8.08
N GLY A 135 20.40 -20.70 -8.19
CA GLY A 135 20.43 -21.63 -7.05
C GLY A 135 19.17 -21.64 -6.18
N THR A 136 19.33 -21.94 -4.89
CA THR A 136 18.21 -22.01 -3.93
C THR A 136 17.45 -20.70 -3.83
N PHE A 137 18.15 -19.57 -3.98
CA PHE A 137 17.51 -18.26 -3.98
C PHE A 137 16.54 -18.10 -5.17
N ARG A 138 16.95 -18.49 -6.39
CA ARG A 138 16.05 -18.54 -7.56
C ARG A 138 14.80 -19.35 -7.29
N SER A 139 14.95 -20.54 -6.71
CA SER A 139 13.81 -21.41 -6.41
C SER A 139 12.86 -20.79 -5.38
N TYR A 140 13.39 -20.10 -4.38
CA TYR A 140 12.56 -19.37 -3.42
C TYR A 140 11.86 -18.18 -4.08
N TRP A 141 12.62 -17.33 -4.76
CA TRP A 141 12.18 -16.13 -5.47
C TRP A 141 10.97 -16.44 -6.38
N GLN A 142 11.12 -17.43 -7.27
CA GLN A 142 10.07 -17.88 -8.20
C GLN A 142 8.76 -18.34 -7.52
N ARG A 143 8.83 -18.85 -6.29
CA ARG A 143 7.64 -19.30 -5.53
C ARG A 143 6.97 -18.17 -4.74
N ASN A 144 7.63 -17.03 -4.55
CA ASN A 144 7.24 -16.02 -3.58
C ASN A 144 7.13 -14.60 -4.14
N GLY A 145 7.07 -14.41 -5.46
CA GLY A 145 6.73 -13.09 -6.02
C GLY A 145 7.29 -12.73 -7.38
N GLY A 146 7.82 -13.70 -8.12
CA GLY A 146 8.73 -13.38 -9.21
C GLY A 146 10.04 -13.32 -8.52
#